data_AF-A0A0T5NNN1-F1
#
_entry.id   AF-A0A0T5NNN1-F1
#
_cell.length_a   1.000
_cell.length_b   1.000
_cell.length_c   1.000
_cell.angle_alpha   90.00
_cell.angle_beta   90.00
_cell.angle_gamma   90.00
#
_symmetry.space_group_name_H-M   'P 1'
#
loop_
_entity.id
_entity.type
_entity.pdbx_description
1 polymer ?
#
loop_
_entity_poly.entity_id
_entity_poly.type
_entity_poly.pdbx_seq_one_letter_code
_entity_poly.pdbx_strand_id
1 'polypeptide(L)'
;MAEMAKSTKKKEPADAADPAATAARAGMAAFSPVAATAWMEIMQEGMRFMNTRLQQDMEVQRAMLACTTPQELMHVQTEFYRKAMSDYTEETQRMMRLMGLAVEATADEAKPKPGRDLDDVPV
;
A
#
# COMPACT_ATOMS: atom_id res chain seq x y z
N MET A 1 -9.79 66.76 10.39
CA MET A 1 -8.50 66.42 9.74
C MET A 1 -7.52 66.15 10.88
N ALA A 2 -6.92 64.99 11.09
CA ALA A 2 -6.57 63.91 10.17
C ALA A 2 -6.81 62.52 10.80
N GLU A 3 -7.30 61.59 9.96
CA GLU A 3 -7.16 60.14 10.14
C GLU A 3 -5.68 59.75 10.11
N MET A 4 -5.29 58.80 10.97
CA MET A 4 -4.11 57.95 10.74
C MET A 4 -4.53 56.51 11.04
N ALA A 5 -4.27 55.68 10.05
CA ALA A 5 -4.95 54.43 9.78
C ALA A 5 -4.64 53.33 10.79
N LYS A 6 -5.72 52.63 11.17
CA LYS A 6 -5.72 51.33 11.82
C LYS A 6 -4.91 50.37 10.94
N SER A 7 -3.71 50.00 11.38
CA SER A 7 -2.90 48.97 10.72
C SER A 7 -3.59 47.62 10.94
N THR A 8 -4.51 47.29 10.03
CA THR A 8 -5.03 45.94 9.87
C THR A 8 -3.89 45.05 9.41
N LYS A 9 -3.26 44.37 10.37
CA LYS A 9 -2.47 43.16 10.14
C LYS A 9 -3.41 42.18 9.46
N LYS A 10 -3.36 42.14 8.13
CA LYS A 10 -4.08 41.17 7.31
C LYS A 10 -3.60 39.79 7.76
N LYS A 11 -4.44 39.09 8.52
CA LYS A 11 -4.29 37.67 8.80
C LYS A 11 -4.35 37.00 7.43
N GLU A 12 -3.19 36.70 6.85
CA GLU A 12 -3.15 35.76 5.74
C GLU A 12 -3.79 34.47 6.22
N PRO A 13 -4.61 33.81 5.38
CA PRO A 13 -5.22 32.57 5.77
C PRO A 13 -4.09 31.58 6.00
N ALA A 14 -3.91 31.20 7.26
CA ALA A 14 -3.41 29.87 7.55
C ALA A 14 -4.31 28.89 6.77
N ASP A 15 -3.69 27.87 6.19
CA ASP A 15 -4.35 26.67 5.66
C ASP A 15 -4.72 26.62 4.17
N ALA A 16 -3.86 27.15 3.30
CA ALA A 16 -3.59 26.48 2.02
C ALA A 16 -2.27 25.72 2.18
N ALA A 17 -2.33 24.39 2.33
CA ALA A 17 -1.14 23.58 2.45
C ALA A 17 -0.21 23.84 1.25
N ASP A 18 1.00 24.36 1.51
CA ASP A 18 2.02 24.52 0.48
C ASP A 18 2.27 23.15 -0.20
N PRO A 19 2.08 23.06 -1.53
CA PRO A 19 2.33 21.83 -2.27
C PRO A 19 3.73 21.26 -2.06
N ALA A 20 4.74 22.13 -1.91
CA ALA A 20 6.10 21.72 -1.64
C ALA A 20 6.25 21.11 -0.23
N ALA A 21 5.63 21.73 0.78
CA ALA A 21 5.59 21.19 2.14
C ALA A 21 4.83 19.86 2.22
N THR A 22 3.76 19.70 1.44
CA THR A 22 2.98 18.46 1.36
C THR A 22 3.80 17.34 0.70
N ALA A 23 4.46 17.63 -0.43
CA ALA A 23 5.33 16.69 -1.10
C ALA A 23 6.53 16.27 -0.22
N ALA A 24 7.13 17.20 0.51
CA ALA A 24 8.22 16.90 1.44
C ALA A 24 7.78 15.96 2.58
N ARG A 25 6.57 16.15 3.13
CA ARG A 25 6.00 15.27 4.17
C ARG A 25 5.69 13.88 3.63
N ALA A 26 5.10 13.79 2.43
CA ALA A 26 4.86 12.51 1.77
C ALA A 26 6.18 11.77 1.49
N GLY A 27 7.20 12.49 1.03
CA GLY A 27 8.54 11.95 0.85
C GLY A 27 9.13 11.40 2.15
N MET A 28 9.00 12.12 3.26
CA MET A 28 9.45 11.66 4.58
C MET A 28 8.66 10.42 5.05
N ALA A 29 7.33 10.42 4.87
CA ALA A 29 6.46 9.31 5.25
C ALA A 29 6.77 8.02 4.47
N ALA A 30 7.25 8.13 3.23
CA ALA A 30 7.67 6.97 2.43
C ALA A 30 8.92 6.25 2.99
N PHE A 31 9.73 6.94 3.82
CA PHE A 31 10.88 6.34 4.51
C PHE A 31 10.59 6.05 5.99
N SER A 32 9.33 6.13 6.40
CA SER A 32 8.93 5.81 7.77
C SER A 32 9.04 4.32 8.09
N PRO A 33 9.13 3.95 9.38
CA PRO A 33 8.98 2.56 9.81
C PRO A 33 7.64 1.93 9.41
N VAL A 34 6.58 2.73 9.31
CA VAL A 34 5.25 2.27 8.86
C VAL A 34 5.30 1.88 7.38
N ALA A 35 5.89 2.72 6.53
CA ALA A 35 6.10 2.40 5.12
C ALA A 35 6.99 1.16 4.94
N ALA A 36 8.05 1.03 5.74
CA ALA A 36 8.92 -0.14 5.70
C ALA A 36 8.18 -1.44 6.09
N THR A 37 7.34 -1.39 7.14
CA THR A 37 6.51 -2.53 7.54
C THR A 37 5.52 -2.91 6.45
N ALA A 38 4.80 -1.94 5.89
CA ALA A 38 3.85 -2.18 4.80
C ALA A 38 4.53 -2.77 3.56
N TRP A 39 5.73 -2.29 3.21
CA TRP A 39 6.52 -2.87 2.13
C TRP A 39 6.93 -4.33 2.41
N MET A 40 7.34 -4.64 3.64
CA MET A 40 7.65 -6.02 4.02
C MET A 40 6.44 -6.94 3.92
N GLU A 41 5.25 -6.49 4.32
CA GLU A 41 4.02 -7.27 4.19
C GLU A 41 3.68 -7.59 2.73
N ILE A 42 3.80 -6.60 1.84
CA ILE A 42 3.63 -6.77 0.38
C ILE A 42 4.63 -7.81 -0.16
N MET A 43 5.89 -7.70 0.23
CA MET A 43 6.94 -8.63 -0.19
C MET A 43 6.67 -10.05 0.33
N GLN A 44 6.31 -10.19 1.61
CA GLN A 44 5.97 -11.47 2.23
C GLN A 44 4.81 -12.16 1.53
N GLU A 45 3.78 -11.39 1.17
CA GLU A 45 2.64 -11.92 0.42
C GLU A 45 3.07 -12.43 -0.97
N GLY A 46 3.86 -11.65 -1.70
CA GLY A 46 4.41 -12.07 -2.99
C GLY A 46 5.25 -13.36 -2.89
N MET A 47 6.09 -13.48 -1.86
CA MET A 47 6.87 -14.69 -1.60
C MET A 47 5.99 -15.89 -1.25
N ARG A 48 4.97 -15.70 -0.41
CA ARG A 48 3.98 -16.74 -0.08
C ARG A 48 3.30 -17.25 -1.36
N PHE A 49 2.81 -16.35 -2.20
CA PHE A 49 2.13 -16.70 -3.44
C PHE A 49 3.04 -17.45 -4.41
N MET A 50 4.26 -16.95 -4.65
CA MET A 50 5.24 -17.62 -5.53
C MET A 50 5.54 -19.04 -5.04
N ASN A 51 5.76 -19.22 -3.74
CA ASN A 51 6.04 -20.54 -3.17
C ASN A 51 4.85 -21.49 -3.33
N THR A 52 3.62 -21.02 -3.09
CA THR A 52 2.41 -21.81 -3.31
C THR A 52 2.25 -22.23 -4.77
N ARG A 53 2.43 -21.32 -5.74
CA ARG A 53 2.30 -21.66 -7.17
C ARG A 53 3.40 -22.61 -7.63
N LEU A 54 4.63 -22.43 -7.16
CA LEU A 54 5.73 -23.34 -7.48
C LEU A 54 5.45 -24.77 -6.99
N GLN A 55 4.92 -24.94 -5.77
CA GLN A 55 4.54 -26.26 -5.26
C GLN A 55 3.46 -26.92 -6.13
N GLN A 56 2.42 -26.17 -6.50
CA GLN A 56 1.36 -26.66 -7.38
C GLN A 56 1.89 -27.04 -8.76
N ASP A 57 2.81 -26.24 -9.32
CA ASP A 57 3.39 -26.53 -10.63
C ASP A 57 4.19 -27.85 -10.59
N MET A 58 4.91 -28.12 -9.49
CA MET A 58 5.59 -29.41 -9.29
C MET A 58 4.61 -30.58 -9.13
N GLU A 59 3.52 -30.39 -8.40
CA GLU A 59 2.47 -31.39 -8.24
C GLU A 59 1.80 -31.75 -9.58
N VAL A 60 1.52 -30.74 -10.40
CA VAL A 60 0.95 -30.93 -11.73
C VAL A 60 1.93 -31.61 -12.67
N GLN A 61 3.21 -31.24 -12.67
CA GLN A 61 4.22 -31.98 -13.44
C GLN A 61 4.29 -33.46 -13.06
N ARG A 62 4.24 -33.77 -11.76
CA ARG A 62 4.18 -35.17 -11.29
C ARG A 62 2.92 -35.87 -11.77
N ALA A 63 1.77 -35.23 -11.68
CA ALA A 63 0.49 -35.80 -12.12
C ALA A 63 0.47 -36.05 -13.65
N MET A 64 0.98 -35.10 -14.44
CA MET A 64 1.08 -35.23 -15.89
C MET A 64 2.00 -36.40 -16.29
N LEU A 65 3.13 -36.60 -15.60
CA LEU A 65 4.05 -37.71 -15.85
C LEU A 65 3.46 -39.08 -15.47
N ALA A 66 2.44 -39.12 -14.61
CA ALA A 66 1.74 -40.35 -14.23
C ALA A 66 0.57 -40.69 -15.18
N CYS A 67 0.18 -39.79 -16.09
CA CYS A 67 -0.91 -40.02 -17.03
C CYS A 67 -0.52 -41.10 -18.06
N THR A 68 -1.46 -41.99 -18.37
CA THR A 68 -1.29 -43.07 -19.36
C THR A 68 -2.07 -42.82 -20.64
N THR A 69 -2.98 -41.86 -20.62
CA THR A 69 -3.78 -41.46 -21.78
C THR A 69 -3.79 -39.95 -22.01
N PRO A 70 -3.98 -39.48 -23.26
CA PRO A 70 -4.16 -38.06 -23.55
C PRO A 70 -5.34 -37.43 -22.79
N GLN A 71 -6.41 -38.19 -22.54
CA GLN A 71 -7.61 -37.72 -21.84
C GLN A 71 -7.31 -37.40 -20.37
N GLU A 72 -6.54 -38.24 -19.68
CA GLU A 72 -6.07 -37.98 -18.32
C GLU A 72 -5.21 -36.71 -18.26
N LEU A 73 -4.29 -36.57 -19.22
CA LEU A 73 -3.44 -35.39 -19.32
C LEU A 73 -4.26 -34.11 -19.52
N MET A 74 -5.25 -34.13 -20.41
CA MET A 74 -6.15 -32.99 -20.65
C MET A 74 -6.98 -32.63 -19.42
N HIS A 75 -7.41 -33.63 -18.64
CA HIS A 75 -8.11 -33.38 -17.40
C HIS A 75 -7.22 -32.67 -16.38
N VAL A 76 -6.01 -33.19 -16.12
CA VAL A 76 -5.01 -32.56 -15.22
C VAL A 76 -4.70 -31.14 -15.65
N GLN A 77 -4.46 -30.91 -16.95
CA GLN A 77 -4.15 -29.60 -17.49
C GLN A 77 -5.31 -28.60 -17.32
N THR A 78 -6.54 -29.04 -17.53
CA THR A 78 -7.74 -28.20 -17.39
C THR A 78 -7.97 -27.78 -15.94
N GLU A 79 -7.84 -28.72 -15.00
CA GLU A 79 -7.95 -28.42 -13.57
C GLU A 79 -6.86 -27.46 -13.11
N PHE A 80 -5.62 -27.66 -13.56
CA PHE A 80 -4.52 -26.74 -13.29
C PHE A 80 -4.80 -25.32 -13.80
N TYR A 81 -5.25 -25.17 -15.04
CA TYR A 81 -5.56 -23.84 -15.58
C TYR A 81 -6.69 -23.14 -14.83
N ARG A 82 -7.78 -23.87 -14.52
CA ARG A 82 -8.89 -23.30 -13.74
C ARG A 82 -8.40 -22.81 -12.38
N LYS A 83 -7.59 -23.63 -11.71
CA LYS A 83 -7.02 -23.29 -10.42
C LYS A 83 -6.07 -22.09 -10.50
N ALA A 84 -5.15 -22.08 -11.46
CA ALA A 84 -4.21 -20.98 -11.66
C ALA A 84 -4.95 -19.65 -11.86
N MET A 85 -6.02 -19.64 -12.67
CA MET A 85 -6.83 -18.43 -12.88
C MET A 85 -7.48 -17.92 -11.58
N SER A 86 -8.03 -18.82 -10.76
CA SER A 86 -8.58 -18.45 -9.44
C SER A 86 -7.50 -17.87 -8.54
N ASP A 87 -6.39 -18.59 -8.40
CA ASP A 87 -5.29 -18.22 -7.50
C ASP A 87 -4.69 -16.85 -7.88
N TYR A 88 -4.46 -16.56 -9.17
CA TYR A 88 -3.98 -15.24 -9.62
C TYR A 88 -5.00 -14.12 -9.40
N THR A 89 -6.30 -14.41 -9.57
CA THR A 89 -7.36 -13.43 -9.35
C THR A 89 -7.44 -13.06 -7.88
N GLU A 90 -7.43 -14.06 -7.01
CA GLU A 90 -7.43 -13.87 -5.55
C GLU A 90 -6.19 -13.12 -5.07
N GLU A 91 -5.01 -13.48 -5.61
CA GLU A 91 -3.76 -12.80 -5.30
C GLU A 91 -3.79 -11.33 -5.72
N THR A 92 -4.32 -11.04 -6.91
CA THR A 92 -4.47 -9.65 -7.38
C THR A 92 -5.33 -8.85 -6.40
N GLN A 93 -6.46 -9.39 -5.96
CA GLN A 93 -7.33 -8.72 -4.98
C GLN A 93 -6.66 -8.55 -3.62
N ARG A 94 -5.83 -9.51 -3.20
CA ARG A 94 -5.09 -9.43 -1.94
C ARG A 94 -3.99 -8.37 -2.01
N MET A 95 -3.22 -8.34 -3.09
CA MET A 95 -2.18 -7.33 -3.32
C MET A 95 -2.76 -5.93 -3.42
N MET A 96 -3.90 -5.75 -4.10
CA MET A 96 -4.61 -4.47 -4.12
C MET A 96 -5.02 -4.00 -2.72
N ARG A 97 -5.49 -4.91 -1.86
CA ARG A 97 -5.83 -4.57 -0.46
C ARG A 97 -4.60 -4.17 0.33
N LEU A 98 -3.50 -4.93 0.24
CA LEU A 98 -2.25 -4.60 0.95
C LEU A 98 -1.70 -3.25 0.51
N MET A 99 -1.69 -2.97 -0.80
CA MET A 99 -1.28 -1.66 -1.31
C MET A 99 -2.20 -0.53 -0.84
N GLY A 100 -3.52 -0.74 -0.81
CA GLY A 100 -4.47 0.23 -0.27
C GLY A 100 -4.20 0.57 1.19
N LEU A 101 -4.03 -0.47 2.03
CA LEU A 101 -3.68 -0.30 3.45
C LEU A 101 -2.34 0.40 3.65
N ALA A 102 -1.34 0.11 2.81
CA ALA A 102 -0.04 0.78 2.84
C ALA A 102 -0.17 2.28 2.53
N VAL A 103 -0.98 2.65 1.53
CA VAL A 103 -1.24 4.05 1.19
C VAL A 103 -1.98 4.76 2.32
N GLU A 104 -3.00 4.15 2.91
CA GLU A 104 -3.74 4.72 4.04
C GLU A 104 -2.82 4.96 5.25
N ALA A 105 -2.03 3.95 5.63
CA ALA A 105 -1.13 4.05 6.78
C ALA A 105 -0.05 5.13 6.60
N THR A 106 0.50 5.27 5.40
CA THR A 106 1.50 6.31 5.09
C THR A 106 0.89 7.70 4.96
N ALA A 107 -0.34 7.80 4.44
CA ALA A 107 -1.08 9.06 4.37
C ALA A 107 -1.42 9.59 5.77
N ASP A 108 -1.77 8.72 6.71
CA ASP A 108 -2.03 9.09 8.09
C ASP A 108 -0.80 9.67 8.80
N GLU A 109 0.39 9.13 8.54
CA GLU A 109 1.64 9.72 9.05
C GLU A 109 2.00 11.07 8.42
N ALA A 110 1.62 11.29 7.16
CA ALA A 110 1.89 12.54 6.46
C ALA A 110 1.01 13.71 6.94
N LYS A 111 -0.05 13.43 7.71
CA LYS A 111 -0.96 14.46 8.24
C LYS A 111 -0.23 15.40 9.22
N PRO A 112 -0.50 16.72 9.17
CA PRO A 112 0.06 17.67 10.13
C PRO A 112 -0.42 17.34 11.54
N LYS A 113 0.51 17.30 12.50
CA LYS A 113 0.16 17.19 13.93
C LYS A 113 -0.51 18.50 14.38
N PRO A 114 -1.58 18.46 15.18
CA PRO A 114 -2.13 19.67 15.80
C PRO A 114 -1.03 20.36 16.60
N GLY A 115 -0.88 21.68 16.43
CA GLY A 115 0.09 22.46 17.20
C GLY A 115 -0.14 22.25 18.70
N ARG A 116 0.89 21.84 19.43
CA ARG A 116 0.88 21.94 20.89
C ARG A 116 0.83 23.43 21.20
N ASP A 117 -0.25 23.89 21.82
CA ASP A 117 -0.32 25.26 22.33
C ASP A 117 0.89 25.50 23.23
N LEU A 118 1.73 26.44 22.85
CA LEU A 118 2.86 26.92 23.66
C LEU A 118 2.37 27.95 24.69
N ASP A 119 1.12 27.81 25.16
CA ASP A 119 0.46 28.72 26.11
C ASP A 119 0.69 28.32 27.58
N ASP A 120 1.37 27.19 27.84
CA ASP A 120 1.68 26.71 29.20
C ASP A 120 3.03 27.24 29.76
N VAL A 121 3.51 28.40 29.30
CA VAL A 121 4.67 29.08 29.93
C VAL A 121 4.13 30.15 30.90
N PRO A 122 4.18 29.93 32.23
CA PRO A 122 3.83 30.97 33.17
C PRO A 122 4.85 32.12 33.11
N VAL A 123 4.35 33.34 32.87
CA VAL A 123 5.10 34.61 33.02
C VAL A 123 5.21 35.04 34.47
#